data_AF-A0A2N0M0M3-F1
#
_entry.id   AF-A0A2N0M0M3-F1
#
_cell.length_a   1.000
_cell.length_b   1.000
_cell.length_c   1.000
_cell.angle_alpha   90.00
_cell.angle_beta   90.00
_cell.angle_gamma   90.00
#
_symmetry.space_group_name_H-M   'P 1'
#
loop_
_entity.id
_entity.type
_entity.pdbx_description
1 polymer ?
#
loop_
_entity_poly.entity_id
_entity_poly.type
_entity_poly.pdbx_seq_one_letter_code
_entity_poly.pdbx_strand_id
1 'polypeptide(L)'
;MEGNTVTVSLFFHSTASVSVTLDGAPETRRDNDIPVLGYIFEGVRTGEHGIEIKDVMGNIETTSVLVAAPQPPAGWLPDWLAKWVAELNAGEVEFPPQSVTK
;
A
#
# COMPACT_ATOMS: atom_id res chain seq x y z
N MET A 1 -13.80 8.53 -2.15
CA MET A 1 -12.37 8.22 -2.06
C MET A 1 -12.27 6.71 -2.12
N GLU A 2 -11.80 6.16 -3.23
CA GLU A 2 -11.42 4.74 -3.25
C GLU A 2 -10.20 4.61 -2.34
N GLY A 3 -10.38 3.93 -1.20
CA GLY A 3 -9.28 3.61 -0.32
C GLY A 3 -8.57 2.35 -0.82
N ASN A 4 -7.26 2.28 -0.65
CA ASN A 4 -6.54 1.05 -1.00
C ASN A 4 -6.97 -0.07 -0.05
N THR A 5 -6.93 -1.30 -0.56
CA THR A 5 -7.20 -2.50 0.24
C THR A 5 -5.91 -3.28 0.38
N VAL A 6 -5.55 -3.62 1.61
CA VAL A 6 -4.45 -4.53 1.92
C VAL A 6 -5.03 -5.85 2.37
N THR A 7 -4.56 -6.94 1.77
CA THR A 7 -4.91 -8.31 2.18
C THR A 7 -3.66 -9.01 2.66
N VAL A 8 -3.67 -9.44 3.92
CA VAL A 8 -2.62 -10.29 4.49
C VAL A 8 -3.12 -11.73 4.50
N SER A 9 -2.48 -12.58 3.70
CA SER A 9 -2.79 -14.01 3.62
C SER A 9 -1.80 -14.79 4.46
N LEU A 10 -2.30 -15.48 5.48
CA LEU A 10 -1.49 -16.28 6.39
C LEU A 10 -1.77 -17.77 6.18
N PHE A 11 -0.73 -18.53 5.83
CA PHE A 11 -0.81 -19.99 5.85
C PHE A 11 -0.82 -20.48 7.30
N PHE A 12 -1.95 -21.07 7.68
CA PHE A 12 -2.26 -21.47 9.02
C PHE A 12 -2.12 -22.99 9.17
N HIS A 13 -1.10 -23.42 9.93
CA HIS A 13 -0.74 -24.84 10.09
C HIS A 13 -0.94 -25.36 11.53
N SER A 14 -1.40 -24.53 12.46
CA SER A 14 -1.58 -24.84 13.88
C SER A 14 -3.00 -24.51 14.34
N THR A 15 -3.41 -24.90 15.55
CA THR A 15 -4.71 -24.55 16.14
C THR A 15 -4.67 -23.28 17.00
N ALA A 16 -3.49 -22.69 17.19
CA ALA A 16 -3.32 -21.46 17.96
C ALA A 16 -3.94 -20.26 17.23
N SER A 17 -4.80 -19.48 17.90
CA SER A 17 -5.39 -18.29 17.26
C SER A 17 -4.32 -17.22 16.96
N VAL A 18 -4.48 -16.54 15.83
CA VAL A 18 -3.59 -15.45 15.40
C VAL A 18 -4.40 -14.18 15.18
N SER A 19 -3.84 -13.05 15.60
CA SER A 19 -4.30 -11.70 15.30
C SER A 19 -3.31 -11.00 14.39
N VAL A 20 -3.81 -10.24 13.42
CA VAL A 20 -2.99 -9.42 12.54
C VAL A 20 -3.47 -7.99 12.66
N THR A 21 -2.54 -7.05 12.79
CA THR A 21 -2.84 -5.61 12.80
C THR A 21 -2.01 -4.89 11.74
N LEU A 22 -2.54 -3.78 11.25
CA LEU A 22 -1.87 -2.87 10.31
C LEU A 22 -1.76 -1.50 10.98
N ASP A 23 -0.54 -1.04 11.25
CA ASP A 23 -0.22 0.13 12.08
C ASP A 23 -0.93 0.10 13.46
N GLY A 24 -1.11 -1.10 14.02
CA GLY A 24 -1.83 -1.31 15.28
C GLY A 24 -3.36 -1.27 15.17
N ALA A 25 -3.92 -1.02 13.98
CA ALA A 25 -5.36 -1.14 13.74
C ALA A 25 -5.75 -2.59 13.42
N PRO A 26 -6.90 -3.09 13.91
CA PRO A 26 -7.39 -4.42 13.57
C PRO A 26 -7.90 -4.49 12.12
N GLU A 27 -8.07 -5.71 11.62
CA GLU A 27 -8.65 -5.94 10.30
C GLU A 27 -10.09 -5.43 10.19
N THR A 28 -10.47 -4.95 9.00
CA THR A 28 -11.85 -4.57 8.68
C THR A 28 -12.73 -5.82 8.52
N ARG A 29 -12.17 -6.87 7.91
CA ARG A 29 -12.81 -8.15 7.64
C ARG A 29 -11.80 -9.27 7.73
N ARG A 30 -12.27 -10.45 8.13
CA ARG A 30 -11.49 -11.69 8.12
C ARG A 30 -12.19 -12.77 7.30
N ASP A 31 -11.44 -13.41 6.42
CA ASP A 31 -11.81 -14.61 5.69
C ASP A 31 -11.15 -15.82 6.37
N ASN A 32 -11.95 -16.79 6.83
CA ASN A 32 -11.50 -17.92 7.65
C ASN A 32 -11.38 -19.23 6.85
N ASP A 33 -10.80 -19.14 5.65
CA ASP A 33 -10.72 -20.25 4.69
C ASP A 33 -9.48 -21.13 4.93
N ILE A 34 -9.55 -22.04 5.89
CA ILE A 34 -8.45 -22.96 6.23
C ILE A 34 -7.99 -23.76 4.98
N PRO A 35 -6.67 -23.83 4.69
CA PRO A 35 -5.54 -23.46 5.56
C PRO A 35 -5.03 -22.02 5.41
N VAL A 36 -5.73 -21.14 4.69
CA VAL A 36 -5.30 -19.75 4.46
C VAL A 36 -6.26 -18.77 5.11
N LEU A 37 -5.81 -18.08 6.14
CA LEU A 37 -6.58 -17.00 6.75
C LEU A 37 -6.30 -15.69 6.00
N GLY A 38 -7.37 -14.99 5.60
CA GLY A 38 -7.28 -13.67 4.98
C GLY A 38 -7.64 -12.56 5.96
N TYR A 39 -6.74 -11.61 6.19
CA TYR A 39 -6.98 -10.41 7.00
C TYR A 39 -7.05 -9.21 6.05
N ILE A 40 -8.22 -8.57 5.98
CA ILE A 40 -8.51 -7.52 5.00
C ILE A 40 -8.61 -6.18 5.71
N PHE A 41 -7.80 -5.23 5.26
CA PHE A 41 -7.78 -3.84 5.73
C PHE A 41 -8.23 -2.95 4.58
N GLU A 42 -9.37 -2.28 4.76
CA GLU A 42 -9.94 -1.37 3.77
C GLU A 42 -9.66 0.08 4.15
N GLY A 43 -9.61 0.99 3.17
CA GLY A 43 -9.39 2.41 3.46
C GLY A 43 -7.94 2.76 3.80
N VAL A 44 -6.99 1.89 3.44
CA VAL A 44 -5.57 2.08 3.75
C VAL A 44 -5.03 3.25 2.93
N ARG A 45 -4.28 4.14 3.61
CA ARG A 45 -3.67 5.31 2.98
C ARG A 45 -2.49 4.88 2.10
N THR A 46 -1.99 5.79 1.28
CA THR A 46 -0.74 5.57 0.57
C THR A 46 0.43 5.77 1.52
N GLY A 47 1.43 4.90 1.47
CA GLY A 47 2.57 4.95 2.39
C GLY A 47 3.05 3.56 2.77
N GLU A 48 4.10 3.53 3.59
CA GLU A 48 4.56 2.30 4.23
C GLU A 48 3.70 2.04 5.48
N HIS A 49 3.24 0.80 5.62
CA HIS A 49 2.40 0.34 6.71
C HIS A 49 3.05 -0.86 7.38
N GLY A 50 3.16 -0.83 8.70
CA GLY A 50 3.66 -1.94 9.51
C GLY A 50 2.57 -2.97 9.72
N ILE A 51 2.91 -4.25 9.55
CA ILE A 51 2.04 -5.39 9.82
C ILE A 51 2.61 -6.12 11.02
N GLU A 52 1.79 -6.33 12.04
CA GLU A 52 2.13 -7.14 13.21
C GLU A 52 1.24 -8.38 13.25
N ILE A 53 1.88 -9.55 13.33
CA ILE A 53 1.24 -10.85 13.45
C ILE A 53 1.55 -11.36 14.85
N LYS A 54 0.52 -11.59 15.65
CA LYS A 54 0.65 -12.03 17.04
C LYS A 54 -0.15 -13.29 17.29
N ASP A 55 0.49 -14.28 17.91
CA ASP A 55 -0.19 -15.48 18.38
C ASP A 55 -0.66 -15.35 19.84
N VAL A 56 -1.52 -16.28 20.27
CA VAL A 56 -2.01 -16.34 21.66
C VAL A 56 -0.94 -16.65 22.70
N MET A 57 0.21 -17.18 22.29
CA MET A 57 1.35 -17.45 23.17
C MET A 57 2.22 -16.21 23.39
N GLY A 58 1.94 -15.12 22.66
CA GLY A 58 2.66 -13.86 22.74
C GLY A 58 3.84 -13.75 21.78
N ASN A 59 4.01 -14.69 20.85
CA ASN A 59 5.00 -14.55 19.77
C ASN A 59 4.52 -13.47 18.81
N ILE A 60 5.45 -12.60 18.40
CA ILE A 60 5.18 -11.47 17.50
C ILE A 60 6.14 -11.57 16.32
N GLU A 61 5.58 -11.51 15.12
CA GLU A 61 6.30 -11.38 13.86
C GLU A 61 5.86 -10.09 13.17
N THR A 62 6.81 -9.31 12.66
CA THR A 62 6.53 -8.02 12.02
C THR A 62 7.01 -7.99 10.58
N THR A 63 6.27 -7.31 9.73
CA THR A 63 6.64 -7.05 8.34
C THR A 63 6.09 -5.67 7.91
N SER A 64 6.38 -5.21 6.70
CA SER A 64 5.82 -3.96 6.17
C SER A 64 5.32 -4.12 4.75
N VAL A 65 4.34 -3.28 4.38
CA VAL A 65 3.80 -3.19 3.03
C VAL A 65 3.81 -1.75 2.56
N LEU A 66 4.30 -1.53 1.33
CA LEU A 66 4.25 -0.24 0.67
C LEU A 66 2.98 -0.15 -0.18
N VAL A 67 2.06 0.72 0.22
CA VAL A 67 0.86 1.03 -0.55
C VAL A 67 1.17 2.19 -1.49
N ALA A 68 1.35 1.88 -2.77
CA ALA A 68 1.65 2.86 -3.80
C ALA A 68 0.48 3.82 -4.03
N ALA A 69 0.81 5.07 -4.39
CA ALA A 69 -0.20 6.00 -4.88
C ALA A 69 -0.76 5.48 -6.23
N PRO A 70 -2.08 5.62 -6.47
CA PRO A 70 -2.65 5.30 -7.77
C PRO A 70 -1.88 6.06 -8.85
N GLN A 71 -1.30 5.32 -9.81
CA GLN A 71 -0.70 5.96 -10.96
C GLN A 71 -1.82 6.60 -11.78
N PRO A 72 -1.70 7.89 -12.16
CA PRO A 72 -2.67 8.48 -13.06
C PRO A 72 -2.74 7.65 -14.34
N PRO A 73 -3.94 7.45 -14.93
CA PRO A 73 -4.09 6.65 -16.13
C PRO A 73 -3.18 7.18 -17.25
N ALA A 74 -2.57 6.24 -17.99
CA ALA A 74 -1.73 6.58 -19.14
C ALA A 74 -2.53 7.47 -20.12
N GLY A 75 -2.00 8.66 -20.41
CA GLY A 75 -2.66 9.66 -21.27
C GLY A 75 -3.38 10.80 -20.55
N TRP A 76 -3.35 10.84 -19.21
CA TRP A 76 -3.89 11.97 -18.45
C TRP A 76 -2.90 13.13 -18.23
N LEU A 77 -1.63 12.92 -18.59
CA LEU A 77 -0.64 13.99 -18.63
C LEU A 77 -0.93 14.86 -19.86
N PRO A 78 -1.15 16.18 -19.70
CA PRO A 78 -1.12 17.09 -20.83
C PRO A 78 0.20 16.92 -21.60
N ASP A 79 0.15 17.06 -22.93
CA ASP A 79 1.32 16.83 -23.80
C ASP A 79 2.57 17.59 -23.34
N TRP A 80 2.38 18.80 -22.79
CA TRP A 80 3.48 19.62 -22.26
C TRP A 80 4.19 18.98 -21.06
N LEU A 81 3.46 18.29 -20.18
CA LEU A 81 4.00 17.65 -18.98
C LEU A 81 4.64 16.30 -19.32
N ALA A 82 4.04 15.53 -20.24
CA ALA A 82 4.63 14.29 -20.74
C ALA A 82 5.98 14.54 -21.43
N LYS A 83 6.05 15.58 -22.27
CA LYS A 83 7.29 16.02 -22.92
C LYS A 83 8.35 16.44 -21.89
N TRP A 84 7.97 17.23 -20.90
CA TRP A 84 8.89 17.69 -19.85
C TRP A 84 9.44 16.55 -18.99
N VAL A 85 8.61 15.57 -18.59
CA VAL A 85 9.08 14.40 -17.83
C VAL A 85 10.06 13.55 -18.66
N ALA A 86 9.84 13.44 -19.98
CA ALA A 86 10.76 12.74 -20.87
C ALA A 86 12.13 13.45 -20.96
N GLU A 87 12.12 14.78 -21.07
CA GLU A 87 13.32 15.63 -21.11
C GLU A 87 14.10 15.58 -19.78
N LEU A 88 13.40 15.54 -18.64
CA LEU A 88 14.03 15.34 -17.32
C LEU A 88 14.69 13.97 -17.18
N ASN A 89 14.00 12.90 -17.56
CA ASN A 89 14.56 11.54 -17.49
C ASN A 89 15.74 11.33 -18.45
N ALA A 90 15.78 12.08 -19.56
CA ALA A 90 16.90 12.11 -20.49
C ALA A 90 18.09 12.94 -19.97
N GLY A 91 17.94 13.64 -18.84
CA GLY A 91 18.96 14.52 -18.28
C GLY A 91 19.17 15.82 -19.08
N GLU A 92 18.18 16.21 -19.90
CA GLU A 92 18.30 17.35 -20.82
C GLU A 92 17.89 18.70 -20.19
N VAL A 93 17.26 18.71 -19.01
CA VAL A 93 16.78 19.95 -18.36
C VAL A 93 17.10 19.97 -16.87
N GLU A 94 17.95 20.91 -16.47
CA GLU A 94 18.01 21.44 -15.10
C GLU A 94 17.17 22.74 -15.08
N PHE A 95 16.49 23.05 -13.97
CA PHE A 95 15.58 24.19 -13.69
C PHE A 95 14.06 23.94 -13.84
N PRO A 96 13.26 24.17 -12.77
CA PRO A 96 11.81 23.93 -12.75
C PRO A 96 11.05 25.02 -13.52
N PRO A 97 9.83 24.75 -14.01
CA PRO A 97 9.02 25.76 -14.68
C PRO A 97 8.57 26.85 -13.70
N GLN A 98 8.81 28.12 -14.06
CA GLN A 98 8.23 29.27 -13.36
C GLN A 98 6.71 29.27 -13.57
N SER A 99 5.97 29.23 -12.45
CA SER A 99 4.52 29.37 -12.42
C SER A 99 4.10 30.72 -13.01
N VAL A 100 3.44 30.71 -14.16
CA VAL A 100 2.74 31.89 -14.70
C VAL A 100 1.38 31.98 -14.00
N THR A 101 1.31 32.78 -12.94
CA THR A 101 0.03 33.24 -12.38
C THR A 101 -0.37 34.52 -13.13
N LYS A 102 -1.56 34.51 -13.74
CA LYS A 102 -2.14 35.67 -14.44
C LYS A 102 -2.81 36.62 -13.45
#